data_AF-A0A926P1L9-F1
#
_entry.id   AF-A0A926P1L9-F1
#
_cell.length_a   1.000
_cell.length_b   1.000
_cell.length_c   1.000
_cell.angle_alpha   90.00
_cell.angle_beta   90.00
_cell.angle_gamma   90.00
#
_symmetry.space_group_name_H-M   'P 1'
#
loop_
_entity.id
_entity.type
_entity.pdbx_description
1 polymer ?
#
loop_
_entity_poly.entity_id
_entity_poly.type
_entity_poly.pdbx_seq_one_letter_code
_entity_poly.pdbx_strand_id
1 'polypeptide(L)' 'MNVAIFAVIAVVFFILGLGGMMYIDHKFALSVDGRDYAIEGRKLKSDDPYVRRQFRKFFALRVAYSVFLLALLILVTANV' A
#
# COMPACT_ATOMS: atom_id res chain seq x y z
N MET A 1 12.25 27.01 -10.54
CA MET A 1 11.22 26.07 -10.09
C MET A 1 10.26 25.82 -11.25
N ASN A 2 10.42 24.70 -11.98
CA ASN A 2 9.71 24.48 -13.24
C ASN A 2 8.42 23.69 -12.97
N VAL A 3 7.26 24.31 -13.17
CA VAL A 3 5.92 23.73 -12.86
C VAL A 3 5.72 22.36 -13.50
N ALA A 4 6.32 22.13 -14.68
CA ALA A 4 6.30 20.85 -15.36
C ALA A 4 6.89 19.69 -14.53
N ILE A 5 7.96 19.94 -13.77
CA ILE A 5 8.61 18.89 -12.95
C ILE A 5 7.69 18.47 -11.80
N PHE A 6 7.07 19.43 -11.11
CA PHE A 6 6.10 19.12 -10.05
C PHE A 6 4.86 18.39 -10.56
N ALA A 7 4.39 18.74 -11.77
CA ALA A 7 3.29 18.03 -12.41
C ALA A 7 3.65 16.56 -12.69
N VAL A 8 4.86 16.29 -13.20
CA VAL A 8 5.33 14.92 -13.43
C VAL A 8 5.48 14.16 -12.11
N ILE A 9 6.07 14.76 -11.08
CA ILE A 9 6.21 14.16 -9.75
C ILE A 9 4.82 13.78 -9.19
N ALA A 10 3.84 14.68 -9.28
CA ALA A 10 2.48 14.42 -8.81
C ALA A 10 1.84 13.21 -9.50
N VAL A 11 1.94 13.11 -10.84
CA VAL A 11 1.40 11.97 -11.59
C VAL A 11 2.09 10.66 -11.20
N VAL A 12 3.41 10.66 -11.08
CA VAL A 12 4.18 9.46 -10.70
C VAL A 12 3.78 8.99 -9.28
N PHE A 13 3.71 9.89 -8.30
CA PHE A 13 3.31 9.55 -6.94
C PHE A 13 1.87 9.07 -6.84
N PHE A 14 0.96 9.61 -7.66
CA PHE A 14 -0.42 9.15 -7.71
C PHE A 14 -0.50 7.70 -8.20
N ILE A 15 0.20 7.37 -9.29
CA ILE A 15 0.24 6.01 -9.84
C ILE A 15 0.90 5.04 -8.85
N LEU A 16 2.02 5.42 -8.24
CA LEU A 16 2.69 4.58 -7.23
C LEU A 16 1.82 4.37 -5.99
N GLY A 17 1.16 5.43 -5.50
CA GLY A 17 0.26 5.36 -4.35
C GLY A 17 -0.90 4.39 -4.59
N LEU A 18 -1.67 4.60 -5.66
CA LEU A 18 -2.82 3.75 -5.97
C LEU A 18 -2.40 2.34 -6.39
N GLY A 19 -1.49 2.24 -7.37
CA GLY A 19 -1.05 0.98 -7.94
C GLY A 19 -0.33 0.09 -6.93
N GLY A 20 0.56 0.67 -6.11
CA GLY A 20 1.26 -0.06 -5.06
C GLY A 20 0.32 -0.57 -3.97
N MET A 21 -0.64 0.25 -3.54
CA MET A 21 -1.66 -0.17 -2.57
C MET A 21 -2.53 -1.31 -3.09
N MET A 22 -3.00 -1.20 -4.35
CA MET A 22 -3.78 -2.26 -5.01
C MET A 22 -2.97 -3.54 -5.20
N TYR A 23 -1.70 -3.43 -5.56
CA TYR A 23 -0.82 -4.59 -5.72
C TYR A 23 -0.63 -5.35 -4.41
N ILE A 24 -0.42 -4.64 -3.30
CA ILE A 24 -0.28 -5.25 -1.99
C ILE A 24 -1.58 -5.94 -1.57
N ASP A 25 -2.74 -5.34 -1.84
CA ASP A 25 -4.04 -5.97 -1.60
C ASP A 25 -4.27 -7.21 -2.44
N HIS A 26 -3.93 -7.15 -3.71
CA HIS A 26 -4.05 -8.28 -4.61
C HIS A 26 -3.15 -9.44 -4.14
N LYS A 27 -1.92 -9.16 -3.69
CA LYS A 27 -1.04 -10.18 -3.11
C LYS A 27 -1.56 -10.73 -1.79
N PHE A 28 -2.21 -9.91 -0.97
CA PHE A 28 -2.90 -10.40 0.23
C PHE A 28 -4.02 -11.38 -0.17
N ALA A 29 -4.92 -10.98 -1.07
CA ALA A 29 -6.03 -11.82 -1.53
C ALA A 29 -5.54 -13.17 -2.08
N LEU A 30 -4.50 -13.16 -2.91
CA LEU A 30 -3.86 -14.39 -3.41
C LEU A 30 -3.26 -15.26 -2.29
N SER A 31 -2.74 -14.64 -1.22
CA SER A 31 -2.12 -15.39 -0.11
C SER A 31 -3.14 -16.08 0.80
N VAL A 32 -4.40 -15.63 0.79
CA VAL A 32 -5.50 -16.19 1.58
C VAL A 32 -6.59 -16.81 0.70
N ASP A 33 -6.25 -17.09 -0.56
CA ASP A 33 -7.17 -17.68 -1.52
C ASP A 33 -7.68 -19.05 -1.03
N GLY A 34 -8.96 -19.31 -1.24
CA GLY A 34 -9.64 -20.52 -0.75
C GLY A 34 -9.88 -20.58 0.77
N ARG A 35 -9.70 -19.48 1.52
CA ARG A 35 -10.03 -19.40 2.95
C ARG A 35 -11.20 -18.44 3.17
N ASP A 36 -12.06 -18.77 4.15
CA ASP A 36 -13.15 -17.87 4.53
C ASP A 36 -12.61 -16.70 5.37
N TYR A 37 -12.73 -15.51 4.82
CA TYR A 37 -12.43 -14.28 5.53
C TYR A 37 -13.39 -13.17 5.12
N ALA A 38 -13.79 -12.35 6.07
CA ALA A 38 -14.56 -11.13 5.81
C ALA A 38 -13.75 -9.92 6.29
N ILE A 39 -13.64 -8.90 5.43
CA ILE A 39 -13.05 -7.62 5.82
C ILE A 39 -14.21 -6.64 6.03
N GLU A 40 -14.49 -6.31 7.30
CA GLU A 40 -15.46 -5.29 7.66
C GLU A 40 -14.73 -3.99 8.01
N GLY A 41 -14.59 -3.11 7.02
CA GLY A 41 -13.87 -1.85 7.16
C GLY A 41 -12.40 -2.07 7.50
N ARG A 42 -12.01 -1.84 8.76
CA ARG A 42 -10.64 -2.07 9.26
C ARG A 42 -10.48 -3.38 10.05
N LYS A 43 -11.56 -4.12 10.28
CA LYS A 43 -11.55 -5.34 11.09
C LYS A 43 -11.60 -6.57 10.19
N LEU A 44 -10.65 -7.47 10.40
CA LEU A 44 -10.69 -8.81 9.82
C LEU A 44 -11.58 -9.71 10.70
N LYS A 45 -12.64 -10.25 10.12
CA LYS A 45 -13.44 -11.36 10.69
C LYS A 45 -12.96 -12.66 10.06
N SER A 46 -12.18 -13.41 10.81
CA SER A 46 -11.69 -14.74 10.45
C SER A 46 -11.18 -15.42 11.72
N ASP A 47 -11.64 -16.64 11.99
CA ASP A 47 -11.13 -17.45 13.10
C ASP A 47 -9.80 -18.14 12.74
N ASP A 48 -9.49 -18.21 11.44
CA ASP A 48 -8.31 -18.90 10.93
C ASP A 48 -7.00 -18.16 11.30
N PRO A 49 -6.08 -18.77 12.09
CA PRO A 49 -4.88 -18.08 12.59
C PRO A 49 -3.90 -17.70 11.47
N TYR A 50 -3.94 -18.41 10.33
CA TYR A 50 -3.13 -18.10 9.16
C TYR A 50 -3.54 -16.77 8.52
N VAL A 51 -4.84 -16.57 8.25
CA VAL A 51 -5.38 -15.34 7.67
C VAL A 51 -5.07 -14.14 8.58
N ARG A 52 -5.21 -14.29 9.90
CA ARG A 52 -4.86 -13.23 10.87
C ARG A 52 -3.36 -12.89 10.88
N ARG A 53 -2.48 -13.86 10.65
CA ARG A 53 -1.03 -13.60 10.51
C ARG A 53 -0.72 -12.90 9.20
N GLN A 54 -1.29 -13.36 8.08
CA GLN A 54 -1.10 -12.71 6.78
C GLN A 54 -1.63 -11.28 6.79
N PHE A 55 -2.84 -11.06 7.33
CA PHE A 55 -3.42 -9.74 7.41
C PHE A 55 -2.51 -8.75 8.16
N ARG A 56 -1.91 -9.16 9.29
CA ARG A 56 -0.94 -8.31 10.01
C ARG A 56 0.32 -8.02 9.19
N LYS A 57 0.85 -9.01 8.47
CA LYS A 57 2.02 -8.84 7.60
C LYS A 57 1.74 -7.86 6.46
N PHE A 58 0.64 -8.07 5.74
CA PHE A 58 0.25 -7.21 4.63
C PHE A 58 -0.16 -5.81 5.11
N PHE A 59 -0.82 -5.69 6.27
CA PHE A 59 -1.08 -4.39 6.89
C PHE A 59 0.22 -3.64 7.22
N ALA A 60 1.19 -4.31 7.83
CA ALA A 60 2.51 -3.73 8.08
C ALA A 60 3.22 -3.31 6.77
N LEU A 61 3.11 -4.13 5.72
CA LEU A 61 3.68 -3.82 4.40
C LEU A 61 3.03 -2.57 3.78
N ARG A 62 1.71 -2.43 3.88
CA ARG A 62 0.98 -1.24 3.40
C ARG A 62 1.42 0.03 4.12
N VAL A 63 1.57 -0.06 5.45
CA VAL A 63 2.07 1.06 6.26
C VAL A 63 3.51 1.40 5.88
N ALA A 64 4.39 0.41 5.79
CA ALA A 64 5.79 0.62 5.38
C ALA A 64 5.90 1.23 3.99
N TYR A 65 5.10 0.76 3.03
CA TYR A 65 5.06 1.30 1.68
C TYR A 65 4.59 2.77 1.65
N SER A 66 3.57 3.10 2.45
CA SER A 66 3.08 4.48 2.57
C SER A 66 4.13 5.41 3.18
N VAL A 67 4.85 4.95 4.22
CA VAL A 67 5.96 5.69 4.83
C VAL A 67 7.11 5.87 3.84
N PHE A 68 7.45 4.82 3.07
CA PHE A 68 8.46 4.88 2.03
C PHE A 68 8.11 5.91 0.94
N LEU A 69 6.86 5.92 0.46
CA LEU A 69 6.42 6.93 -0.50
C LEU A 69 6.51 8.35 0.07
N LEU A 70 6.14 8.57 1.33
CA LEU A 70 6.30 9.88 1.96
C LEU A 70 7.77 10.32 2.04
N ALA A 71 8.67 9.41 2.44
CA ALA A 71 10.10 9.69 2.48
C ALA A 71 10.66 9.99 1.08
N LEU A 72 10.26 9.22 0.07
CA LEU A 72 10.64 9.42 -1.32
C LEU A 72 10.15 10.79 -1.83
N LEU A 73 8.92 11.19 -1.48
CA LEU A 73 8.37 12.48 -1.89
C LEU A 73 9.20 13.62 -1.33
N ILE A 74 9.47 13.60 -0.02
CA ILE A 74 10.30 14.60 0.65
C ILE A 74 11.67 14.66 -0.02
N LEU A 75 12.32 13.51 -0.23
CA LEU A 75 13.63 13.44 -0.84
C LEU A 75 13.65 14.03 -2.25
N VAL A 76 12.70 13.65 -3.11
CA VAL A 76 12.62 14.15 -4.49
C VAL A 76 12.36 15.65 -4.48
N THR A 77 11.41 16.13 -3.69
CA THR A 77 11.11 17.57 -3.60
C THR A 77 12.24 18.40 -3.00
N ALA A 78 13.09 17.81 -2.16
CA ALA A 78 14.27 18.49 -1.60
C ALA A 78 15.44 18.61 -2.60
N ASN A 79 15.45 17.81 -3.67
CA ASN A 79 16.52 17.76 -4.68
C ASN A 79 16.11 18.38 -6.03
N VAL A 80 14.95 19.04 -6.10
CA VAL A 80 14.36 19.68 -7.30
C VAL A 80 14.22 21.18 -7.09
#